data_AF-A0A4S4NN30-F1
#
_entry.id   AF-A0A4S4NN30-F1
#
_cell.length_a   1.000
_cell.length_b   1.000
_cell.length_c   1.000
_cell.angle_alpha   90.00
_cell.angle_beta   90.00
_cell.angle_gamma   90.00
#
_symmetry.space_group_name_H-M   'P 1'
#
loop_
_entity.id
_entity.type
_entity.pdbx_description
1 polymer ?
#
loop_
_entity_poly.entity_id
_entity_poly.type
_entity_poly.pdbx_seq_one_letter_code
_entity_poly.pdbx_strand_id
1 'polypeptide(L)'
;MRLLLPGLLVFCCSLLLAQEGYTRLNGQLYPYTLDDCGDTIIIAQLNDISVSSPEFFASDEEYKLYRRYRIYAQRAYPYAVDAIRIFRETEYMTQNMSKRDRRRYIKRLQDELEEKFEEPLKKMSKTQGKVLIAMIERETEEPIYDLIKELRGGLTARYWATLAGFYGHKLKQQYTIGDDRILDSVLDDFDISYELPERQVRR
;
A
#
# COMPACT_ATOMS: atom_id res chain seq x y z
N MET A 1 -4.94 77.01 13.25
CA MET A 1 -3.65 76.63 13.86
C MET A 1 -3.55 75.11 13.74
N ARG A 2 -2.60 74.54 12.98
CA ARG A 2 -1.23 74.19 13.43
C ARG A 2 -1.31 73.39 14.75
N LEU A 3 -0.75 72.20 14.94
CA LEU A 3 0.21 71.35 14.23
C LEU A 3 0.49 70.15 15.20
N LEU A 4 1.03 69.04 14.69
CA LEU A 4 1.86 68.02 15.39
C LEU A 4 1.22 66.68 15.84
N LEU A 5 1.31 65.69 14.95
CA LEU A 5 1.94 64.39 15.24
C LEU A 5 3.29 64.61 15.95
N PRO A 6 3.68 63.80 16.96
CA PRO A 6 4.45 62.59 16.62
C PRO A 6 4.22 61.41 17.56
N GLY A 7 4.53 60.21 17.09
CA GLY A 7 4.52 59.03 17.96
C GLY A 7 4.39 57.71 17.24
N LEU A 8 4.96 57.61 16.04
CA LEU A 8 5.27 56.34 15.39
C LEU A 8 6.30 55.59 16.26
N LEU A 9 5.84 54.97 17.35
CA LEU A 9 6.53 53.86 17.96
C LEU A 9 5.68 52.65 17.60
N VAL A 10 5.84 52.25 16.34
CA VAL A 10 5.50 50.92 15.87
C VAL A 10 6.32 49.98 16.75
N PHE A 11 5.73 49.62 17.88
CA PHE A 11 6.03 48.43 18.63
C PHE A 11 5.60 47.29 17.70
N CYS A 12 6.41 47.07 16.65
CA CYS A 12 6.46 45.81 15.93
C CYS A 12 7.04 44.85 16.96
N CYS A 13 6.16 44.45 17.88
CA CYS A 13 6.33 43.27 18.68
C CYS A 13 6.59 42.20 17.62
N SER A 14 7.87 41.90 17.43
CA SER A 14 8.36 40.73 16.75
C SER A 14 7.77 39.56 17.51
N LEU A 15 6.52 39.25 17.18
CA LEU A 15 6.01 37.90 17.20
C LEU A 15 7.04 37.14 16.37
N LEU A 16 7.95 36.48 17.08
CA LEU A 16 8.66 35.30 16.62
C LEU A 16 7.56 34.30 16.22
N LEU A 17 6.99 34.52 15.03
CA LEU A 17 6.24 33.51 14.34
C LEU A 17 7.31 32.52 13.91
N ALA A 18 7.34 31.37 14.58
CA ALA A 18 7.94 30.19 14.01
C ALA A 18 7.45 30.10 12.56
N GLN A 19 8.38 30.19 11.60
CA GLN A 19 8.03 30.16 10.19
C GLN A 19 7.69 28.72 9.84
N GLU A 20 6.39 28.44 9.71
CA GLU A 20 5.90 27.17 9.20
C GLU A 20 5.91 27.18 7.66
N GLY A 21 6.36 26.08 7.05
CA GLY A 21 6.41 25.93 5.61
C GLY A 21 6.30 24.47 5.18
N TYR A 22 6.37 24.23 3.87
CA TYR A 22 6.39 22.87 3.31
C TYR A 22 7.69 22.63 2.55
N THR A 23 8.29 21.46 2.76
CA THR A 23 9.46 20.99 2.01
C THR A 23 9.15 19.70 1.26
N ARG A 24 9.86 19.44 0.15
CA ARG A 24 9.69 18.22 -0.64
C ARG A 24 10.79 17.23 -0.33
N LEU A 25 10.41 16.02 0.10
CA LEU A 25 11.32 14.89 0.30
C LEU A 25 10.79 13.67 -0.46
N ASN A 26 11.61 13.09 -1.33
CA ASN A 26 11.24 11.93 -2.17
C ASN A 26 9.90 12.08 -2.92
N GLY A 27 9.56 13.31 -3.32
CA GLY A 27 8.31 13.62 -4.03
C GLY A 27 7.09 13.89 -3.14
N GLN A 28 7.20 13.72 -1.83
CA GLN A 28 6.14 13.99 -0.86
C GLN A 28 6.38 15.33 -0.12
N LEU A 29 5.30 16.08 0.12
CA LEU A 29 5.34 17.36 0.85
C LEU A 29 5.24 17.09 2.34
N TYR A 30 6.16 17.67 3.11
CA TYR A 30 6.16 17.60 4.57
C TYR A 30 6.13 19.01 5.15
N PRO A 31 5.29 19.28 6.17
CA PRO A 31 5.38 20.51 6.92
C PRO A 31 6.71 20.54 7.69
N TYR A 32 7.30 21.72 7.80
CA TYR A 32 8.48 21.96 8.63
C TYR A 32 8.30 23.22 9.47
N THR A 33 9.06 23.30 10.56
CA THR A 33 9.23 24.49 11.37
C THR A 33 10.72 24.83 11.47
N LEU A 34 11.03 26.10 11.70
CA LEU A 34 12.40 26.55 11.97
C LEU A 34 12.63 26.64 13.48
N ASP A 35 13.73 26.04 13.94
CA ASP A 35 14.22 26.23 15.32
C ASP A 35 14.80 27.65 15.49
N ASP A 36 15.05 28.06 16.74
CA ASP A 36 15.60 29.37 17.10
C ASP A 36 16.97 29.64 16.43
N CYS A 37 17.69 28.58 16.07
CA CYS A 37 18.96 28.62 15.35
C CYS A 37 18.81 28.69 13.81
N GLY A 38 17.59 28.60 13.27
CA GLY A 38 17.30 28.54 11.84
C GLY A 38 17.34 27.13 11.23
N ASP A 39 17.43 26.09 12.06
CA ASP A 39 17.44 24.69 11.60
C ASP A 39 16.04 24.23 11.20
N THR A 40 15.94 23.47 10.10
CA THR A 40 14.66 22.95 9.59
C THR A 40 14.27 21.65 10.29
N ILE A 41 13.21 21.69 11.09
CA ILE A 41 12.61 20.53 11.76
C ILE A 41 11.40 20.08 10.95
N ILE A 42 11.44 18.85 10.42
CA ILE A 42 10.33 18.27 9.66
C ILE A 42 9.32 17.65 10.62
N ILE A 43 8.04 17.99 10.43
CA ILE A 43 6.92 17.42 11.18
C ILE A 43 6.27 16.37 10.26
N ALA A 44 6.51 15.09 10.54
CA ALA A 44 5.86 14.00 9.83
C ALA A 44 4.82 13.34 10.75
N GLN A 45 3.57 13.31 10.31
CA GLN A 45 2.58 12.39 10.89
C GLN A 45 2.82 11.02 10.27
N LEU A 46 3.19 10.06 11.10
CA LEU A 46 3.24 8.67 10.68
C LEU A 46 1.83 8.11 10.63
N ASN A 47 1.56 7.24 9.66
CA ASN A 47 0.33 6.45 9.66
C ASN A 47 0.28 5.59 10.92
N ASP A 48 -0.93 5.20 11.32
CA ASP A 48 -1.12 4.31 12.45
C ASP A 48 -0.29 3.03 12.27
N ILE A 49 0.51 2.70 13.28
CA ILE A 49 1.31 1.48 13.31
C ILE A 49 0.59 0.51 14.24
N SER A 50 0.15 -0.62 13.70
CA SER A 50 -0.35 -1.72 14.51
C SER A 50 0.80 -2.27 15.35
N VAL A 51 0.75 -2.05 16.67
CA VAL A 51 1.65 -2.69 17.64
C VAL A 51 0.91 -3.87 18.22
N SER A 52 0.98 -5.00 17.53
CA SER A 52 0.47 -6.26 18.02
C SER A 52 1.43 -6.80 19.11
N SER A 53 0.90 -6.99 20.33
CA SER A 53 1.60 -7.82 21.30
C SER A 53 1.55 -9.25 20.76
N PRO A 54 2.67 -9.95 20.58
CA PRO A 54 2.60 -11.33 20.14
C PRO A 54 1.69 -12.08 21.11
N GLU A 55 0.66 -12.74 20.58
CA GLU A 55 -0.07 -13.76 21.32
C GLU A 55 0.96 -14.64 22.03
N PHE A 56 0.71 -15.04 23.28
CA PHE A 56 1.61 -15.95 23.98
C PHE A 56 1.86 -17.16 23.08
N PHE A 57 3.01 -17.21 22.42
CA PHE A 57 3.37 -18.33 21.56
C PHE A 57 3.43 -19.55 22.47
N ALA A 58 2.70 -20.60 22.12
CA ALA A 58 2.64 -21.81 22.94
C ALA A 58 4.01 -22.51 22.99
N SER A 59 4.88 -22.24 22.00
CA SER A 59 6.22 -22.82 21.90
C SER A 59 7.21 -21.91 21.16
N ASP A 60 8.50 -22.22 21.28
CA ASP A 60 9.58 -21.62 20.49
C ASP A 60 9.44 -21.91 18.98
N GLU A 61 8.77 -23.02 18.61
CA GLU A 61 8.49 -23.34 17.21
C GLU A 61 7.48 -22.38 16.59
N GLU A 62 6.41 -22.07 17.31
CA GLU A 62 5.43 -21.06 16.88
C GLU A 62 6.09 -19.69 16.72
N TYR A 63 6.96 -19.31 17.66
CA TYR A 63 7.70 -18.05 17.57
C TYR A 63 8.64 -18.00 16.37
N LYS A 64 9.34 -19.10 16.06
CA LYS A 64 10.18 -19.21 14.85
C LYS A 64 9.34 -19.12 13.58
N LEU A 65 8.16 -19.73 13.56
CA LEU A 65 7.24 -19.67 12.43
C LEU A 65 6.73 -18.24 12.22
N TYR A 66 6.30 -17.58 13.29
CA TYR A 66 5.90 -16.17 13.28
C TYR A 66 6.98 -15.27 12.68
N ARG A 67 8.22 -15.36 13.18
CA ARG A 67 9.36 -14.58 12.63
C ARG A 67 9.57 -14.83 11.14
N ARG A 68 9.41 -16.08 10.71
CA ARG A 68 9.57 -16.47 9.31
C ARG A 68 8.45 -15.86 8.44
N TYR A 69 7.20 -15.93 8.89
CA TYR A 69 6.07 -15.30 8.22
C TYR A 69 6.24 -13.79 8.13
N ARG A 70 6.69 -13.10 9.18
CA ARG A 70 6.98 -11.66 9.10
C ARG A 70 8.00 -11.31 8.02
N ILE A 71 9.10 -12.06 7.91
CA ILE A 71 10.11 -11.83 6.86
C ILE A 71 9.51 -12.06 5.46
N TYR A 72 8.64 -13.05 5.32
CA TYR A 72 7.98 -13.33 4.05
C TYR A 72 6.93 -12.27 3.71
N ALA A 73 6.16 -11.82 4.69
CA ALA A 73 5.19 -10.74 4.59
C ALA A 73 5.87 -9.44 4.16
N GLN A 74 6.98 -9.05 4.78
CA GLN A 74 7.77 -7.88 4.37
C GLN A 74 8.20 -7.93 2.90
N ARG A 75 8.53 -9.12 2.39
CA ARG A 75 8.93 -9.29 0.99
C ARG A 75 7.74 -9.31 0.04
N ALA A 76 6.60 -9.83 0.48
CA ALA A 76 5.36 -9.91 -0.30
C ALA A 76 4.62 -8.55 -0.34
N TYR A 77 4.72 -7.77 0.73
CA TYR A 77 3.98 -6.54 0.96
C TYR A 77 3.92 -5.56 -0.22
N PRO A 78 5.05 -5.11 -0.81
CA PRO A 78 4.99 -4.14 -1.91
C PRO A 78 4.23 -4.68 -3.13
N TYR A 79 4.24 -6.00 -3.33
CA TYR A 79 3.51 -6.66 -4.42
C TYR A 79 2.01 -6.77 -4.12
N ALA A 80 1.65 -6.99 -2.85
CA ALA A 80 0.26 -7.00 -2.41
C ALA A 80 -0.38 -5.62 -2.58
N VAL A 81 0.29 -4.55 -2.12
CA VAL A 81 -0.15 -3.16 -2.28
C VAL A 81 -0.37 -2.81 -3.75
N ASP A 82 0.60 -3.11 -4.61
CA ASP A 82 0.49 -2.84 -6.05
C ASP A 82 -0.65 -3.65 -6.69
N ALA A 83 -0.88 -4.89 -6.27
CA ALA A 83 -1.98 -5.72 -6.77
C ALA A 83 -3.36 -5.15 -6.38
N ILE A 84 -3.54 -4.76 -5.12
CA ILE A 84 -4.80 -4.18 -4.63
C ILE A 84 -5.08 -2.85 -5.33
N ARG A 85 -4.07 -1.97 -5.43
CA ARG A 85 -4.18 -0.71 -6.17
C ARG A 85 -4.65 -0.94 -7.59
N ILE A 86 -3.98 -1.83 -8.32
CA ILE A 86 -4.30 -2.11 -9.72
C ILE A 86 -5.69 -2.70 -9.86
N PHE A 87 -6.09 -3.61 -8.97
CA PHE A 87 -7.43 -4.16 -8.96
C PHE A 87 -8.48 -3.05 -8.81
N ARG A 88 -8.39 -2.23 -7.75
CA ARG A 88 -9.33 -1.12 -7.49
C ARG A 88 -9.34 -0.06 -8.58
N GLU A 89 -8.17 0.37 -9.07
CA GLU A 89 -8.07 1.30 -10.20
C GLU A 89 -8.72 0.72 -11.47
N THR A 90 -8.53 -0.57 -11.74
CA THR A 90 -9.12 -1.24 -12.90
C THR A 90 -10.63 -1.33 -12.78
N GLU A 91 -11.16 -1.73 -11.62
CA GLU A 91 -12.60 -1.73 -11.37
C GLU A 91 -13.17 -0.33 -11.65
N TYR A 92 -12.59 0.70 -11.02
CA TYR A 92 -13.04 2.08 -11.15
C TYR A 92 -12.99 2.60 -12.60
N MET A 93 -11.85 2.45 -13.28
CA MET A 93 -11.68 2.97 -14.65
C MET A 93 -12.57 2.24 -15.65
N THR A 94 -12.84 0.95 -15.44
CA THR A 94 -13.56 0.13 -16.42
C THR A 94 -15.08 0.16 -16.26
N GLN A 95 -15.62 0.69 -15.16
CA GLN A 95 -17.07 0.80 -14.90
C GLN A 95 -17.88 1.40 -16.06
N ASN A 96 -17.35 2.42 -16.72
CA ASN A 96 -18.03 3.16 -17.80
C ASN A 96 -17.43 2.92 -19.20
N MET A 97 -16.50 1.98 -19.34
CA MET A 97 -15.83 1.70 -20.60
C MET A 97 -16.63 0.72 -21.48
N SER A 98 -16.53 0.90 -22.80
CA SER A 98 -17.01 -0.11 -23.74
C SER A 98 -16.22 -1.42 -23.55
N LYS A 99 -16.81 -2.58 -23.88
CA LYS A 99 -16.12 -3.89 -23.80
C LYS A 99 -14.77 -3.89 -24.52
N ARG A 100 -14.67 -3.16 -25.65
CA ARG A 100 -13.44 -3.04 -26.45
C ARG A 100 -12.39 -2.21 -25.73
N ASP A 101 -12.78 -1.08 -25.15
CA ASP A 101 -11.87 -0.16 -24.47
C ASP A 101 -11.41 -0.74 -23.13
N ARG A 102 -12.31 -1.38 -22.37
CA ARG A 102 -11.98 -2.15 -21.18
C ARG A 102 -10.90 -3.19 -21.47
N ARG A 103 -11.08 -3.99 -22.53
CA ARG A 103 -10.08 -4.99 -22.94
C ARG A 103 -8.72 -4.36 -23.28
N ARG A 104 -8.70 -3.21 -23.96
CA ARG A 104 -7.47 -2.51 -24.33
C ARG A 104 -6.76 -1.92 -23.11
N TYR A 105 -7.52 -1.33 -22.18
CA TYR A 105 -7.02 -0.75 -20.95
C TYR A 105 -6.37 -1.83 -20.07
N ILE A 106 -7.12 -2.90 -19.80
CA ILE A 106 -6.64 -4.05 -19.04
C ILE A 106 -5.38 -4.65 -19.65
N LYS A 107 -5.33 -4.82 -20.98
CA LYS A 107 -4.15 -5.38 -21.64
C LYS A 107 -2.89 -4.53 -21.39
N ARG A 108 -2.99 -3.20 -21.50
CA ARG A 108 -1.86 -2.31 -21.25
C ARG A 108 -1.34 -2.44 -19.82
N LEU A 109 -2.26 -2.46 -18.86
CA LEU A 109 -1.92 -2.60 -17.45
C LEU A 109 -1.28 -3.97 -17.16
N GLN A 110 -1.75 -5.02 -17.82
CA GLN A 110 -1.15 -6.35 -17.73
C GLN A 110 0.28 -6.41 -18.28
N ASP A 111 0.54 -5.75 -19.42
CA ASP A 111 1.88 -5.73 -20.01
C ASP A 111 2.87 -5.02 -19.04
N GLU A 112 2.44 -3.92 -18.43
CA GLU A 112 3.23 -3.20 -17.41
C GLU A 112 3.44 -4.04 -16.14
N LEU A 113 2.40 -4.74 -15.69
CA LEU A 113 2.48 -5.67 -14.57
C LEU A 113 3.46 -6.82 -14.85
N GLU A 114 3.41 -7.42 -16.03
CA GLU A 114 4.27 -8.56 -16.39
C GLU A 114 5.74 -8.13 -16.38
N GLU A 115 6.06 -6.98 -16.98
CA GLU A 115 7.42 -6.43 -16.98
C GLU A 115 7.93 -6.16 -15.56
N LYS A 116 7.09 -5.59 -14.68
CA LYS A 116 7.50 -5.22 -13.32
C LYS A 116 7.52 -6.40 -12.35
N PHE A 117 6.63 -7.39 -12.51
CA PHE A 117 6.35 -8.39 -11.48
C PHE A 117 6.66 -9.83 -11.85
N GLU A 118 6.83 -10.18 -13.12
CA GLU A 118 7.06 -11.59 -13.51
C GLU A 118 8.31 -12.17 -12.85
N GLU A 119 9.44 -11.47 -12.96
CA GLU A 119 10.72 -11.93 -12.43
C GLU A 119 10.76 -11.96 -10.89
N PRO A 120 10.31 -10.92 -10.17
CA PRO A 120 10.19 -10.99 -8.72
C PRO A 120 9.30 -12.13 -8.23
N LEU A 121 8.14 -12.33 -8.86
CA LEU A 121 7.22 -13.41 -8.49
C LEU A 121 7.88 -14.77 -8.71
N LYS A 122 8.50 -15.03 -9.86
CA LYS A 122 9.23 -16.30 -10.11
C LYS A 122 10.32 -16.61 -9.08
N LYS A 123 10.95 -15.57 -8.51
CA LYS A 123 12.00 -15.71 -7.49
C LYS A 123 11.46 -15.92 -6.08
N MET A 124 10.15 -15.74 -5.85
CA MET A 124 9.54 -16.01 -4.56
C MET A 124 9.53 -17.50 -4.24
N SER A 125 9.83 -17.82 -2.98
CA SER A 125 9.56 -19.14 -2.43
C SER A 125 8.05 -19.41 -2.35
N LYS A 126 7.66 -20.69 -2.32
CA LYS A 126 6.25 -21.09 -2.17
C LYS A 126 5.57 -20.44 -0.97
N THR A 127 6.29 -20.30 0.15
CA THR A 127 5.74 -19.68 1.37
C THR A 127 5.60 -18.17 1.24
N GLN A 128 6.50 -17.49 0.53
CA GLN A 128 6.32 -16.06 0.21
C GLN A 128 5.11 -15.85 -0.70
N GLY A 129 4.96 -16.70 -1.73
CA GLY A 129 3.77 -16.72 -2.58
C GLY A 129 2.48 -16.97 -1.79
N LYS A 130 2.51 -17.89 -0.81
CA LYS A 130 1.40 -18.10 0.15
C LYS A 130 1.02 -16.83 0.88
N VAL A 131 2.00 -16.16 1.48
CA VAL A 131 1.74 -14.94 2.25
C VAL A 131 1.20 -13.82 1.34
N LEU A 132 1.76 -13.67 0.14
CA LEU A 132 1.26 -12.71 -0.87
C LEU A 132 -0.20 -12.97 -1.24
N ILE A 133 -0.54 -14.22 -1.54
CA ILE A 133 -1.92 -14.61 -1.89
C ILE A 133 -2.86 -14.33 -0.72
N ALA A 134 -2.48 -14.74 0.50
CA ALA A 134 -3.30 -14.53 1.69
C ALA A 134 -3.52 -13.03 1.98
N MET A 135 -2.51 -12.19 1.79
CA MET A 135 -2.64 -10.72 1.87
C MET A 135 -3.73 -10.22 0.91
N ILE A 136 -3.65 -10.60 -0.37
CA ILE A 136 -4.59 -10.13 -1.40
C ILE A 136 -6.00 -10.65 -1.13
N GLU A 137 -6.16 -11.95 -0.89
CA GLU A 137 -7.48 -12.58 -0.68
C GLU A 137 -8.16 -12.08 0.60
N ARG A 138 -7.38 -11.70 1.63
CA ARG A 138 -7.89 -11.08 2.85
C ARG A 138 -8.48 -9.68 2.59
N GLU A 139 -7.84 -8.90 1.74
CA GLU A 139 -8.26 -7.51 1.43
C GLU A 139 -9.41 -7.47 0.41
N THR A 140 -9.41 -8.38 -0.57
CA THR A 140 -10.47 -8.41 -1.59
C THR A 140 -11.67 -9.25 -1.19
N GLU A 141 -11.54 -10.10 -0.16
CA GLU A 141 -12.52 -11.12 0.22
C GLU A 141 -12.89 -12.08 -0.94
N GLU A 142 -12.00 -12.19 -1.93
CA GLU A 142 -12.19 -13.01 -3.14
C GLU A 142 -11.00 -13.93 -3.36
N PRO A 143 -11.20 -15.16 -3.87
CA PRO A 143 -10.09 -16.01 -4.27
C PRO A 143 -9.21 -15.32 -5.31
N ILE A 144 -7.88 -15.44 -5.20
CA ILE A 144 -6.91 -14.88 -6.15
C ILE A 144 -7.16 -15.41 -7.57
N TYR A 145 -7.73 -16.60 -7.66
CA TYR A 145 -8.21 -17.17 -8.90
C TYR A 145 -9.26 -16.28 -9.57
N ASP A 146 -10.29 -15.86 -8.86
CA ASP A 146 -11.36 -15.08 -9.48
C ASP A 146 -10.88 -13.67 -9.85
N LEU A 147 -10.05 -13.04 -9.01
CA LEU A 147 -9.39 -11.77 -9.33
C LEU A 147 -8.60 -11.83 -10.64
N ILE A 148 -7.74 -12.84 -10.79
CA ILE A 148 -6.93 -13.00 -12.00
C ILE A 148 -7.82 -13.29 -13.21
N LYS A 149 -8.87 -14.10 -13.04
CA LYS A 149 -9.82 -14.44 -14.10
C LYS A 149 -10.61 -13.22 -14.57
N GLU A 150 -11.03 -12.34 -13.68
CA GLU A 150 -11.73 -11.10 -14.02
C GLU A 150 -10.83 -10.10 -14.75
N LEU A 151 -9.56 -10.05 -14.35
CA LEU A 151 -8.56 -9.23 -15.01
C LEU A 151 -8.30 -9.68 -16.46
N ARG A 152 -8.92 -10.73 -17.01
CA ARG A 152 -8.45 -11.32 -18.29
C ARG A 152 -9.23 -11.02 -19.55
N GLY A 153 -8.44 -10.57 -20.53
CA GLY A 153 -8.28 -11.28 -21.79
C GLY A 153 -6.79 -11.59 -22.11
N GLY A 154 -6.44 -12.86 -22.34
CA GLY A 154 -5.27 -13.27 -23.14
C GLY A 154 -3.98 -13.67 -22.39
N LEU A 155 -3.54 -12.95 -21.36
CA LEU A 155 -2.27 -13.23 -20.64
C LEU A 155 -2.42 -14.31 -19.56
N THR A 156 -3.31 -15.27 -19.85
CA THR A 156 -3.96 -16.08 -18.85
C THR A 156 -3.07 -17.23 -18.37
N ALA A 157 -2.32 -17.81 -19.29
CA ALA A 157 -1.59 -19.03 -19.00
C ALA A 157 -0.38 -18.81 -18.07
N ARG A 158 0.34 -17.68 -18.19
CA ARG A 158 1.58 -17.44 -17.44
C ARG A 158 1.37 -17.25 -15.95
N TYR A 159 0.53 -16.31 -15.52
CA TYR A 159 0.23 -16.16 -14.09
C TYR A 159 -0.44 -17.41 -13.51
N TRP A 160 -1.22 -18.16 -14.32
CA TRP A 160 -1.75 -19.46 -13.88
C TRP A 160 -0.64 -20.47 -13.62
N ALA A 161 0.37 -20.55 -14.50
CA ALA A 161 1.52 -21.43 -14.29
C ALA A 161 2.32 -21.03 -13.04
N THR A 162 2.53 -19.73 -12.82
CA THR A 162 3.22 -19.20 -11.63
C THR A 162 2.46 -19.56 -10.34
N LEU A 163 1.15 -19.29 -10.31
CA LEU A 163 0.29 -19.66 -9.19
C LEU A 163 0.23 -21.18 -8.97
N ALA A 164 0.13 -21.96 -10.04
CA ALA A 164 0.13 -23.42 -9.95
C ALA A 164 1.45 -23.94 -9.38
N GLY A 165 2.57 -23.27 -9.67
CA GLY A 165 3.88 -23.54 -9.06
C GLY A 165 3.92 -23.28 -7.55
N PHE A 166 3.21 -22.25 -7.06
CA PHE A 166 3.13 -21.93 -5.63
C PHE A 166 2.19 -22.85 -4.85
N TYR A 167 1.00 -23.14 -5.39
CA TYR A 167 -0.12 -23.73 -4.64
C TYR A 167 -0.68 -25.05 -5.21
N GLY A 168 -0.22 -25.50 -6.39
CA GLY A 168 -0.70 -26.73 -7.02
C GLY A 168 -2.22 -26.79 -7.11
N HIS A 169 -2.83 -27.88 -6.64
CA HIS A 169 -4.28 -28.10 -6.69
C HIS A 169 -5.10 -27.26 -5.69
N LYS A 170 -4.47 -26.50 -4.79
CA LYS A 170 -5.15 -25.78 -3.69
C LYS A 170 -5.51 -24.33 -4.02
N LEU A 171 -5.26 -23.84 -5.24
CA LEU A 171 -5.56 -22.47 -5.67
C LEU A 171 -7.03 -22.05 -5.62
N LYS A 172 -7.95 -23.01 -5.46
CA LYS A 172 -9.39 -22.73 -5.34
C LYS A 172 -9.85 -22.55 -3.88
N GLN A 173 -8.98 -22.81 -2.92
CA GLN A 173 -9.28 -22.60 -1.52
C GLN A 173 -8.90 -21.18 -1.17
N GLN A 174 -9.91 -20.38 -0.86
CA GLN A 174 -9.74 -19.03 -0.36
C GLN A 174 -9.09 -19.07 1.02
N TYR A 175 -8.16 -18.15 1.27
CA TYR A 175 -7.66 -17.88 2.61
C TYR A 175 -8.82 -17.49 3.55
N THR A 176 -8.89 -18.17 4.70
CA THR A 176 -9.91 -17.92 5.73
C THR A 176 -9.23 -17.55 7.03
N ILE A 177 -9.64 -16.43 7.63
CA ILE A 177 -9.15 -16.01 8.95
C ILE A 177 -9.50 -17.09 9.98
N GLY A 178 -8.51 -17.50 10.77
CA GLY A 178 -8.61 -18.56 11.77
C GLY A 178 -7.94 -19.88 11.38
N ASP A 179 -7.73 -20.14 10.09
CA ASP A 179 -7.07 -21.37 9.62
C ASP A 179 -5.57 -21.42 10.00
N ASP A 180 -4.93 -20.27 10.09
CA ASP A 180 -3.51 -20.12 10.39
C ASP A 180 -3.30 -18.89 11.29
N ARG A 181 -3.66 -19.01 12.58
CA ARG A 181 -3.57 -17.93 13.59
C ARG A 181 -2.24 -17.17 13.58
N ILE A 182 -1.13 -17.87 13.33
CA ILE A 182 0.20 -17.24 13.28
C ILE A 182 0.37 -16.42 12.01
N LEU A 183 -0.16 -16.87 10.88
CA LEU A 183 -0.21 -16.04 9.67
C LEU A 183 -1.16 -14.86 9.87
N ASP A 184 -2.34 -15.06 10.45
CA ASP A 184 -3.34 -14.02 10.68
C ASP A 184 -2.74 -12.85 11.47
N SER A 185 -2.08 -13.15 12.60
CA SER A 185 -1.38 -12.15 13.43
C SER A 185 -0.27 -11.42 12.68
N VAL A 186 0.42 -12.09 11.75
CA VAL A 186 1.40 -11.41 10.90
C VAL A 186 0.71 -10.49 9.90
N LEU A 187 -0.39 -10.92 9.28
CA LEU A 187 -1.10 -10.12 8.29
C LEU A 187 -1.73 -8.86 8.91
N ASP A 188 -2.11 -8.89 10.19
CA ASP A 188 -2.60 -7.73 10.95
C ASP A 188 -1.57 -6.58 11.05
N ASP A 189 -0.28 -6.88 10.88
CA ASP A 189 0.79 -5.87 10.89
C ASP A 189 0.92 -5.12 9.55
N PHE A 190 0.24 -5.56 8.47
CA PHE A 190 0.43 -5.02 7.12
C PHE A 190 -0.89 -4.48 6.54
N ASP A 191 -1.01 -3.15 6.50
CA ASP A 191 -2.08 -2.47 5.81
C ASP A 191 -1.79 -2.38 4.30
N ILE A 192 -2.57 -3.09 3.48
CA ILE A 192 -2.47 -3.05 2.02
C ILE A 192 -3.65 -2.34 1.36
N SER A 193 -4.51 -1.71 2.17
CA SER A 193 -5.71 -1.05 1.68
C SER A 193 -5.35 0.06 0.70
N TYR A 194 -6.23 0.28 -0.27
CA TYR A 194 -6.04 1.32 -1.27
C TYR A 194 -7.33 2.09 -1.48
N GLU A 195 -7.29 3.37 -1.13
CA GLU A 195 -8.38 4.30 -1.38
C GLU A 195 -8.22 4.96 -2.76
N LEU A 196 -9.32 4.98 -3.52
CA LEU A 196 -9.34 5.65 -4.82
C LEU A 196 -9.19 7.17 -4.62
N PRO A 197 -8.34 7.85 -5.40
CA PRO A 197 -8.20 9.30 -5.29
C PRO A 197 -9.54 9.98 -5.59
N GLU A 198 -9.97 10.88 -4.69
CA GLU A 198 -11.16 11.68 -4.91
C GLU A 198 -11.08 12.37 -6.26
N ARG A 199 -12.14 12.24 -7.07
CA ARG A 199 -12.22 12.91 -8.37
C ARG A 199 -12.05 14.40 -8.11
N GLN A 200 -10.93 14.99 -8.52
CA GLN A 200 -10.85 16.44 -8.68
C GLN A 200 -11.92 16.81 -9.70
N VAL A 201 -13.11 17.16 -9.22
CA VAL A 201 -14.14 17.81 -10.00
C VAL A 201 -13.52 19.15 -10.39
N ARG A 202 -12.85 19.17 -11.54
CA ARG A 202 -12.50 20.43 -12.20
C ARG A 202 -13.84 21.14 -12.44
N ARG A 203 -14.16 22.09 -11.56
CA ARG A 203 -15.15 23.12 -11.81
C ARG A 203 -14.65 24.02 -12.94
#